data_AF-A0A1H6DV28-F1
#
_entry.id   AF-A0A1H6DV28-F1
#
_cell.length_a   1.000
_cell.length_b   1.000
_cell.length_c   1.000
_cell.angle_alpha   90.00
_cell.angle_beta   90.00
_cell.angle_gamma   90.00
#
_symmetry.space_group_name_H-M   'P 1'
#
loop_
_entity.id
_entity.type
_entity.pdbx_description
1 polymer ?
#
loop_
_entity_poly.entity_id
_entity_poly.type
_entity_poly.pdbx_seq_one_letter_code
_entity_poly.pdbx_strand_id
1 'polypeptide(L)'
;MSGLALFAATFTFTTMDTAHAESSPGGRITRSEVLARAQNWVDRNVRYNLTRLPNTLVTDAEGDNKYGPDCSGLVSMAWHITANSGKDGNSTDDFAGYSGKVNLSSLHQLLPGDAILRNGHMELFARWKNEQDHTQGAWTYSLNGGSDSNNDGWQDDWAKGPVVNSHGDRGDESWASMQNYTPIRYKNIVDDLAPVSGADFDPDGIGDIFSETTGTLSIWNGEGNNNFATRQEIGGGWSGVQ
;
A
#
# COMPACT_ATOMS: atom_id res chain seq x y z
N MET A 1 17.91 -6.84 57.23
CA MET A 1 16.82 -7.18 56.28
C MET A 1 16.34 -5.90 55.66
N SER A 2 16.68 -5.63 54.39
CA SER A 2 16.00 -4.63 53.56
C SER A 2 16.06 -5.13 52.12
N GLY A 3 14.92 -5.58 51.63
CA GLY A 3 14.77 -6.20 50.32
C GLY A 3 14.81 -5.15 49.21
N LEU A 4 15.54 -5.47 48.14
CA LEU A 4 15.55 -4.73 46.90
C LEU A 4 14.29 -5.15 46.11
N ALA A 5 13.33 -4.24 45.96
CA ALA A 5 12.15 -4.47 45.15
C ALA A 5 12.52 -4.35 43.67
N LEU A 6 12.46 -5.45 42.94
CA LEU A 6 12.62 -5.49 41.49
C LEU A 6 11.28 -5.05 40.85
N PHE A 7 11.23 -3.84 40.29
CA PHE A 7 10.09 -3.44 39.47
C PHE A 7 10.25 -4.08 38.09
N ALA A 8 9.44 -5.09 37.79
CA ALA A 8 9.30 -5.62 36.44
C ALA A 8 8.44 -4.66 35.62
N ALA A 9 9.06 -3.87 34.75
CA ALA A 9 8.35 -3.10 33.74
C ALA A 9 7.85 -4.08 32.66
N THR A 10 6.53 -4.25 32.58
CA THR A 10 5.88 -4.98 31.49
C THR A 10 5.87 -4.06 30.27
N PHE A 11 6.67 -4.37 29.25
CA PHE A 11 6.59 -3.72 27.95
C PHE A 11 5.51 -4.41 27.11
N THR A 12 4.40 -3.72 26.88
CA THR A 12 3.46 -4.07 25.82
C THR A 12 4.08 -3.68 24.49
N PHE A 13 4.36 -4.67 23.65
CA PHE A 13 4.70 -4.45 22.24
C PHE A 13 3.42 -4.02 21.50
N THR A 14 3.25 -2.73 21.26
CA THR A 14 2.45 -2.28 20.12
C THR A 14 3.30 -2.53 18.88
N THR A 15 2.88 -3.48 18.04
CA THR A 15 3.26 -3.47 16.63
C THR A 15 2.94 -2.08 16.10
N MET A 16 3.95 -1.34 15.66
CA MET A 16 3.69 -0.21 14.77
C MET A 16 3.29 -0.81 13.44
N ASP A 17 2.02 -1.21 13.37
CA ASP A 17 1.31 -1.11 12.12
C ASP A 17 1.34 0.38 11.80
N THR A 18 2.04 0.77 10.75
CA THR A 18 1.89 2.09 10.16
C THR A 18 0.49 2.13 9.55
N ALA A 19 -0.54 2.09 10.39
CA ALA A 19 -1.90 2.39 10.05
C ALA A 19 -1.91 3.90 9.75
N HIS A 20 -1.62 4.23 8.50
CA HIS A 20 -1.97 5.52 7.93
C HIS A 20 -3.44 5.79 8.28
N ALA A 21 -3.77 7.03 8.65
CA ALA A 21 -5.15 7.39 8.94
C ALA A 21 -6.04 6.94 7.76
N GLU A 22 -6.97 6.03 8.04
CA GLU A 22 -7.82 5.41 7.01
C GLU A 22 -8.46 6.51 6.16
N SER A 23 -8.26 6.44 4.84
CA SER A 23 -8.95 7.30 3.91
C SER A 23 -10.46 7.12 4.05
N SER A 24 -11.23 8.17 3.80
CA SER A 24 -12.67 8.02 3.59
C SER A 24 -12.94 7.48 2.17
N PRO A 25 -14.05 6.74 1.94
CA PRO A 25 -14.38 6.26 0.61
C PRO A 25 -14.47 7.39 -0.42
N GLY A 26 -13.72 7.25 -1.52
CA GLY A 26 -13.57 8.26 -2.58
C GLY A 26 -12.72 9.48 -2.18
N GLY A 27 -12.17 9.52 -0.98
CA GLY A 27 -11.31 10.57 -0.46
C GLY A 27 -9.87 10.47 -0.96
N ARG A 28 -8.99 11.31 -0.40
CA ARG A 28 -7.53 11.18 -0.59
C ARG A 28 -7.04 9.93 0.11
N ILE A 29 -6.18 9.18 -0.56
CA ILE A 29 -5.61 7.92 -0.07
C ILE A 29 -4.12 7.89 -0.36
N THR A 30 -3.30 7.37 0.57
CA THR A 30 -1.85 7.26 0.34
C THR A 30 -1.50 6.03 -0.48
N ARG A 31 -0.31 5.99 -1.10
CA ARG A 31 0.14 4.79 -1.83
C ARG A 31 0.26 3.59 -0.90
N SER A 32 0.88 3.76 0.27
CA SER A 32 0.95 2.69 1.27
C SER A 32 -0.43 2.14 1.64
N GLU A 33 -1.43 3.00 1.83
CA GLU A 33 -2.79 2.55 2.14
C GLU A 33 -3.41 1.77 0.97
N VAL A 34 -3.23 2.23 -0.28
CA VAL A 34 -3.68 1.48 -1.47
C VAL A 34 -3.10 0.07 -1.49
N LEU A 35 -1.80 -0.08 -1.25
CA LEU A 35 -1.14 -1.38 -1.23
C LEU A 35 -1.59 -2.23 -0.03
N ALA A 36 -1.75 -1.63 1.15
CA ALA A 36 -2.23 -2.31 2.36
C ALA A 36 -3.64 -2.87 2.16
N ARG A 37 -4.54 -2.09 1.53
CA ARG A 37 -5.88 -2.53 1.14
C ARG A 37 -5.83 -3.72 0.18
N ALA A 38 -5.00 -3.67 -0.85
CA ALA A 38 -4.81 -4.80 -1.77
C ALA A 38 -4.24 -6.04 -1.06
N GLN A 39 -3.27 -5.85 -0.16
CA GLN A 39 -2.67 -6.91 0.63
C GLN A 39 -3.68 -7.58 1.57
N ASN A 40 -4.61 -6.82 2.16
CA ASN A 40 -5.69 -7.37 2.98
C ASN A 40 -6.48 -8.47 2.25
N TRP A 41 -6.79 -8.27 0.96
CA TRP A 41 -7.48 -9.29 0.15
C TRP A 41 -6.61 -10.51 -0.14
N VAL A 42 -5.30 -10.33 -0.33
CA VAL A 42 -4.34 -11.43 -0.46
C VAL A 42 -4.31 -12.26 0.83
N ASP A 43 -4.17 -11.61 1.97
CA ASP A 43 -4.05 -12.26 3.29
C ASP A 43 -5.33 -12.99 3.69
N ARG A 44 -6.49 -12.49 3.24
CA ARG A 44 -7.81 -13.12 3.43
C ARG A 44 -8.11 -14.25 2.44
N ASN A 45 -7.20 -14.56 1.52
CA ASN A 45 -7.39 -15.54 0.46
C ASN A 45 -8.69 -15.28 -0.33
N VAL A 46 -8.92 -14.03 -0.74
CA VAL A 46 -10.11 -13.69 -1.54
C VAL A 46 -10.05 -14.43 -2.87
N ARG A 47 -11.07 -15.26 -3.13
CA ARG A 47 -11.19 -16.09 -4.33
C ARG A 47 -11.92 -15.33 -5.44
N TYR A 48 -11.58 -15.57 -6.69
CA TYR A 48 -12.17 -14.86 -7.82
C TYR A 48 -13.64 -15.24 -8.04
N ASN A 49 -14.51 -14.25 -8.27
CA ASN A 49 -15.88 -14.43 -8.78
C ASN A 49 -16.35 -13.20 -9.59
N LEU A 50 -16.64 -13.42 -10.87
CA LEU A 50 -17.00 -12.34 -11.82
C LEU A 50 -18.48 -11.94 -11.78
N THR A 51 -19.34 -12.66 -11.03
CA THR A 51 -20.79 -12.46 -11.10
C THR A 51 -21.26 -11.14 -10.50
N ARG A 52 -20.51 -10.62 -9.51
CA ARG A 52 -20.88 -9.43 -8.72
C ARG A 52 -22.31 -9.47 -8.17
N LEU A 53 -22.81 -10.65 -7.83
CA LEU A 53 -24.09 -10.78 -7.15
C LEU A 53 -23.95 -10.33 -5.68
N PRO A 54 -25.01 -9.80 -5.03
CA PRO A 54 -24.91 -9.27 -3.67
C PRO A 54 -24.33 -10.25 -2.63
N ASN A 55 -24.50 -11.56 -2.84
CA ASN A 55 -23.99 -12.62 -1.97
C ASN A 55 -22.56 -13.09 -2.29
N THR A 56 -21.96 -12.63 -3.40
CA THR A 56 -20.58 -12.96 -3.78
C THR A 56 -19.61 -11.82 -3.48
N LEU A 57 -20.10 -10.65 -3.07
CA LEU A 57 -19.27 -9.49 -2.78
C LEU A 57 -18.41 -9.71 -1.54
N VAL A 58 -17.24 -9.09 -1.55
CA VAL A 58 -16.25 -9.15 -0.47
C VAL A 58 -16.04 -7.76 0.11
N THR A 59 -15.90 -7.67 1.42
CA THR A 59 -15.69 -6.38 2.10
C THR A 59 -14.26 -5.85 1.94
N ASP A 60 -14.09 -4.54 2.08
CA ASP A 60 -12.78 -3.94 2.41
C ASP A 60 -12.27 -4.38 3.79
N ALA A 61 -11.14 -3.82 4.20
CA ALA A 61 -10.46 -4.13 5.46
C ALA A 61 -11.30 -3.71 6.67
N GLU A 62 -12.00 -2.58 6.56
CA GLU A 62 -12.84 -2.00 7.60
C GLU A 62 -14.17 -2.75 7.75
N GLY A 63 -14.69 -3.30 6.65
CA GLY A 63 -15.97 -4.02 6.62
C GLY A 63 -17.15 -3.15 6.18
N ASP A 64 -16.93 -1.87 5.90
CA ASP A 64 -17.97 -0.87 5.65
C ASP A 64 -18.43 -0.87 4.19
N ASN A 65 -17.55 -1.20 3.23
CA ASN A 65 -17.89 -1.26 1.82
C ASN A 65 -17.67 -2.66 1.25
N LYS A 66 -18.37 -2.95 0.16
CA LYS A 66 -18.32 -4.24 -0.55
C LYS A 66 -17.89 -4.03 -1.98
N TYR A 67 -17.19 -5.03 -2.52
CA TYR A 67 -16.65 -5.01 -3.88
C TYR A 67 -16.78 -6.37 -4.55
N GLY A 68 -16.90 -6.37 -5.88
CA GLY A 68 -16.81 -7.60 -6.66
C GLY A 68 -15.43 -8.26 -6.48
N PRO A 69 -15.33 -9.55 -6.15
CA PRO A 69 -14.03 -10.22 -6.03
C PRO A 69 -13.48 -10.59 -7.43
N ASP A 70 -13.23 -9.58 -8.26
CA ASP A 70 -12.65 -9.69 -9.59
C ASP A 70 -11.49 -8.70 -9.77
N CYS A 71 -10.86 -8.69 -10.95
CA CYS A 71 -9.70 -7.83 -11.23
C CYS A 71 -9.98 -6.34 -10.98
N SER A 72 -11.13 -5.85 -11.44
CA SER A 72 -11.52 -4.45 -11.29
C SER A 72 -12.08 -4.10 -9.92
N GLY A 73 -12.68 -5.06 -9.22
CA GLY A 73 -13.14 -4.87 -7.86
C GLY A 73 -11.99 -4.85 -6.85
N LEU A 74 -10.93 -5.64 -7.08
CA LEU A 74 -9.67 -5.53 -6.32
C LEU A 74 -9.09 -4.11 -6.42
N VAL A 75 -9.00 -3.54 -7.64
CA VAL A 75 -8.48 -2.18 -7.82
C VAL A 75 -9.45 -1.13 -7.27
N SER A 76 -10.75 -1.30 -7.43
CA SER A 76 -11.76 -0.40 -6.85
C SER A 76 -11.66 -0.35 -5.33
N MET A 77 -11.48 -1.52 -4.69
CA MET A 77 -11.30 -1.66 -3.26
C MET A 77 -9.98 -1.05 -2.80
N ALA A 78 -8.88 -1.34 -3.50
CA ALA A 78 -7.56 -0.80 -3.17
C ALA A 78 -7.52 0.73 -3.26
N TRP A 79 -8.21 1.32 -4.25
CA TRP A 79 -8.36 2.77 -4.39
C TRP A 79 -9.45 3.38 -3.49
N HIS A 80 -10.12 2.56 -2.69
CA HIS A 80 -11.22 2.95 -1.81
C HIS A 80 -12.35 3.69 -2.55
N ILE A 81 -12.68 3.23 -3.76
CA ILE A 81 -13.66 3.87 -4.64
C ILE A 81 -15.05 3.25 -4.45
N THR A 82 -16.02 4.04 -4.01
CA THR A 82 -17.44 3.65 -3.95
C THR A 82 -18.25 4.02 -5.20
N ALA A 83 -17.56 4.40 -6.29
CA ALA A 83 -18.21 4.71 -7.56
C ALA A 83 -19.06 3.50 -8.04
N ASN A 84 -20.16 3.83 -8.71
CA ASN A 84 -21.18 2.87 -9.17
C ASN A 84 -21.89 2.11 -8.04
N SER A 85 -22.52 2.86 -7.13
CA SER A 85 -23.50 2.33 -6.16
C SER A 85 -24.49 1.39 -6.88
N GLY A 86 -24.45 0.09 -6.54
CA GLY A 86 -25.22 -0.98 -7.20
C GLY A 86 -24.41 -1.96 -8.06
N LYS A 87 -23.13 -1.68 -8.31
CA LYS A 87 -22.15 -2.62 -8.91
C LYS A 87 -20.95 -2.93 -7.99
N ASP A 88 -20.93 -2.34 -6.79
CA ASP A 88 -19.95 -2.58 -5.75
C ASP A 88 -18.51 -2.37 -6.28
N GLY A 89 -18.26 -1.15 -6.74
CA GLY A 89 -17.03 -0.71 -7.42
C GLY A 89 -17.15 -0.62 -8.94
N ASN A 90 -16.10 -0.12 -9.59
CA ASN A 90 -16.03 -0.02 -11.05
C ASN A 90 -15.76 -1.39 -11.68
N SER A 91 -16.37 -1.67 -12.84
CA SER A 91 -15.88 -2.69 -13.77
C SER A 91 -14.70 -2.15 -14.59
N THR A 92 -14.03 -3.02 -15.36
CA THR A 92 -13.00 -2.60 -16.32
C THR A 92 -13.55 -1.64 -17.40
N ASP A 93 -14.79 -1.84 -17.84
CA ASP A 93 -15.49 -0.92 -18.75
C ASP A 93 -15.78 0.44 -18.10
N ASP A 94 -16.24 0.44 -16.84
CA ASP A 94 -16.47 1.67 -16.09
C ASP A 94 -15.13 2.43 -15.93
N PHE A 95 -14.03 1.71 -15.67
CA PHE A 95 -12.69 2.30 -15.60
C PHE A 95 -12.25 2.94 -16.91
N ALA A 96 -12.62 2.45 -18.08
CA ALA A 96 -12.26 3.08 -19.36
C ALA A 96 -12.74 4.55 -19.41
N GLY A 97 -13.99 4.80 -19.01
CA GLY A 97 -14.60 6.14 -18.96
C GLY A 97 -14.45 6.90 -17.64
N TYR A 98 -13.96 6.25 -16.58
CA TYR A 98 -13.95 6.83 -15.23
C TYR A 98 -13.16 8.15 -15.17
N SER A 99 -13.82 9.22 -14.73
CA SER A 99 -13.24 10.57 -14.63
C SER A 99 -12.33 10.76 -13.41
N GLY A 100 -12.40 9.85 -12.42
CA GLY A 100 -11.55 9.87 -11.24
C GLY A 100 -10.13 9.37 -11.47
N LYS A 101 -9.76 8.94 -12.69
CA LYS A 101 -8.39 8.55 -13.05
C LYS A 101 -7.75 9.54 -14.02
N VAL A 102 -6.43 9.44 -14.15
CA VAL A 102 -5.66 9.98 -15.28
C VAL A 102 -4.97 8.82 -16.01
N ASN A 103 -4.79 8.95 -17.32
CA ASN A 103 -3.93 8.06 -18.08
C ASN A 103 -2.50 8.60 -18.02
N LEU A 104 -1.54 7.75 -17.69
CA LEU A 104 -0.13 8.09 -17.71
C LEU A 104 0.41 8.00 -19.15
N SER A 105 1.40 8.80 -19.50
CA SER A 105 1.92 8.85 -20.88
C SER A 105 2.88 7.70 -21.19
N SER A 106 3.36 7.01 -20.16
CA SER A 106 4.28 5.87 -20.30
C SER A 106 4.14 4.90 -19.14
N LEU A 107 4.36 3.61 -19.41
CA LEU A 107 4.49 2.60 -18.35
C LEU A 107 5.59 2.97 -17.36
N HIS A 108 6.67 3.62 -17.80
CA HIS A 108 7.77 4.03 -16.92
C HIS A 108 7.37 5.05 -15.83
N GLN A 109 6.18 5.64 -15.91
CA GLN A 109 5.66 6.57 -14.90
C GLN A 109 4.84 5.89 -13.80
N LEU A 110 4.64 4.57 -13.89
CA LEU A 110 3.96 3.82 -12.85
C LEU A 110 4.69 3.96 -11.53
N LEU A 111 3.92 4.31 -10.51
CA LEU A 111 4.31 4.36 -9.11
C LEU A 111 3.43 3.39 -8.32
N PRO A 112 3.89 2.88 -7.17
CA PRO A 112 3.10 1.95 -6.35
C PRO A 112 1.68 2.42 -6.09
N GLY A 113 0.69 1.57 -6.32
CA GLY A 113 -0.74 1.91 -6.20
C GLY A 113 -1.36 2.49 -7.47
N ASP A 114 -0.60 2.73 -8.53
CA ASP A 114 -1.17 2.92 -9.87
C ASP A 114 -1.73 1.59 -10.41
N ALA A 115 -2.41 1.60 -11.55
CA ALA A 115 -2.92 0.39 -12.18
C ALA A 115 -2.60 0.33 -13.68
N ILE A 116 -2.59 -0.87 -14.23
CA ILE A 116 -2.51 -1.13 -15.67
C ILE A 116 -3.87 -1.62 -16.15
N LEU A 117 -4.43 -1.00 -17.17
CA LEU A 117 -5.78 -1.26 -17.67
C LEU A 117 -5.76 -1.66 -19.15
N ARG A 118 -6.51 -2.71 -19.50
CA ARG A 118 -6.90 -3.03 -20.89
C ARG A 118 -8.37 -3.46 -20.92
N ASN A 119 -8.91 -3.69 -22.12
CA ASN A 119 -10.25 -4.23 -22.25
C ASN A 119 -10.35 -5.59 -21.52
N GLY A 120 -11.30 -5.70 -20.60
CA GLY A 120 -11.59 -6.92 -19.85
C GLY A 120 -10.59 -7.29 -18.74
N HIS A 121 -9.53 -6.52 -18.52
CA HIS A 121 -8.55 -6.85 -17.48
C HIS A 121 -7.81 -5.66 -16.91
N MET A 122 -7.44 -5.74 -15.63
CA MET A 122 -6.56 -4.77 -14.99
C MET A 122 -5.83 -5.37 -13.80
N GLU A 123 -4.70 -4.78 -13.45
CA GLU A 123 -3.94 -5.14 -12.26
C GLU A 123 -3.43 -3.88 -11.55
N LEU A 124 -3.26 -3.97 -10.23
CA LEU A 124 -2.68 -2.90 -9.42
C LEU A 124 -1.16 -3.05 -9.43
N PHE A 125 -0.45 -2.00 -9.82
CA PHE A 125 1.00 -1.97 -9.83
C PHE A 125 1.53 -1.86 -8.39
N ALA A 126 2.32 -2.85 -7.95
CA ALA A 126 2.96 -2.82 -6.64
C ALA A 126 4.33 -2.13 -6.72
N ARG A 127 5.21 -2.60 -7.61
CA ARG A 127 6.55 -2.04 -7.84
C ARG A 127 7.22 -2.69 -9.05
N TRP A 128 8.28 -2.07 -9.56
CA TRP A 128 9.13 -2.71 -10.55
C TRP A 128 9.89 -3.91 -9.95
N LYS A 129 10.14 -4.92 -10.78
CA LYS A 129 11.06 -6.03 -10.42
C LYS A 129 12.48 -5.52 -10.24
N ASN A 130 12.86 -4.54 -11.07
CA ASN A 130 14.10 -3.79 -10.99
C ASN A 130 13.80 -2.31 -11.32
N GLU A 131 14.01 -1.41 -10.36
CA GLU A 131 13.73 0.02 -10.52
C GLU A 131 14.65 0.69 -11.54
N GLN A 132 15.87 0.18 -11.73
CA GLN A 132 16.80 0.71 -12.71
C GLN A 132 16.60 0.12 -14.11
N ASP A 133 15.78 -0.93 -14.22
CA ASP A 133 15.52 -1.65 -15.47
C ASP A 133 14.09 -2.20 -15.50
N HIS A 134 13.17 -1.34 -15.97
CA HIS A 134 11.75 -1.68 -16.05
C HIS A 134 11.46 -2.81 -17.06
N THR A 135 12.40 -3.15 -17.95
CA THR A 135 12.22 -4.22 -18.92
C THR A 135 12.14 -5.61 -18.27
N GLN A 136 12.50 -5.70 -16.99
CA GLN A 136 12.29 -6.91 -16.19
C GLN A 136 10.83 -7.12 -15.78
N GLY A 137 9.96 -6.11 -15.99
CA GLY A 137 8.54 -6.15 -15.64
C GLY A 137 8.28 -5.72 -14.19
N ALA A 138 7.08 -6.03 -13.71
CA ALA A 138 6.58 -5.56 -12.43
C ALA A 138 6.07 -6.69 -11.55
N TRP A 139 6.04 -6.43 -10.24
CA TRP A 139 5.19 -7.15 -9.31
C TRP A 139 3.86 -6.42 -9.19
N THR A 140 2.76 -7.16 -9.12
CA THR A 140 1.40 -6.62 -9.13
C THR A 140 0.57 -7.22 -8.00
N TYR A 141 -0.54 -6.55 -7.67
CA TYR A 141 -1.68 -7.21 -7.05
C TYR A 141 -2.68 -7.57 -8.14
N SER A 142 -3.11 -8.84 -8.15
CA SER A 142 -3.88 -9.39 -9.24
C SER A 142 -4.91 -10.43 -8.76
N LEU A 143 -6.03 -10.47 -9.47
CA LEU A 143 -7.16 -11.38 -9.25
C LEU A 143 -7.78 -11.61 -10.62
N ASN A 144 -7.27 -12.61 -11.34
CA ASN A 144 -7.34 -12.71 -12.80
C ASN A 144 -8.41 -13.69 -13.27
N GLY A 145 -8.84 -14.58 -12.38
CA GLY A 145 -9.77 -15.66 -12.69
C GLY A 145 -9.04 -16.90 -13.17
N GLY A 146 -9.79 -17.98 -13.24
CA GLY A 146 -9.30 -19.33 -13.48
C GLY A 146 -10.44 -20.27 -13.84
N SER A 147 -10.26 -21.56 -13.59
CA SER A 147 -11.32 -22.56 -13.78
C SER A 147 -12.39 -22.46 -12.71
N ASP A 148 -13.66 -22.53 -13.10
CA ASP A 148 -14.78 -22.80 -12.17
C ASP A 148 -14.99 -24.32 -12.08
N SER A 149 -14.11 -24.99 -11.33
CA SER A 149 -14.09 -26.47 -11.26
C SER A 149 -15.35 -27.05 -10.61
N ASN A 150 -16.07 -26.25 -9.82
CA ASN A 150 -17.26 -26.69 -9.06
C ASN A 150 -18.57 -26.18 -9.68
N ASN A 151 -18.50 -25.39 -10.75
CA ASN A 151 -19.65 -24.74 -11.41
C ASN A 151 -20.51 -23.92 -10.41
N ASP A 152 -19.85 -23.22 -9.48
CA ASP A 152 -20.47 -22.39 -8.43
C ASP A 152 -20.22 -20.89 -8.64
N GLY A 153 -19.57 -20.52 -9.75
CA GLY A 153 -19.19 -19.17 -10.12
C GLY A 153 -17.88 -18.69 -9.49
N TRP A 154 -17.34 -19.41 -8.50
CA TRP A 154 -16.03 -19.11 -7.93
C TRP A 154 -14.95 -19.85 -8.71
N GLN A 155 -13.94 -19.11 -9.12
CA GLN A 155 -12.85 -19.65 -9.92
C GLN A 155 -11.66 -19.99 -9.04
N ASP A 156 -10.88 -21.00 -9.42
CA ASP A 156 -9.66 -21.45 -8.74
C ASP A 156 -8.50 -20.48 -8.96
N ASP A 157 -8.72 -19.23 -8.57
CA ASP A 157 -7.75 -18.16 -8.54
C ASP A 157 -7.98 -17.32 -7.27
N TRP A 158 -6.90 -17.04 -6.56
CA TRP A 158 -6.91 -16.29 -5.31
C TRP A 158 -6.17 -14.98 -5.50
N ALA A 159 -6.51 -13.97 -4.69
CA ALA A 159 -5.83 -12.69 -4.71
C ALA A 159 -4.32 -12.91 -4.50
N LYS A 160 -3.55 -12.28 -5.39
CA LYS A 160 -2.09 -12.36 -5.43
C LYS A 160 -1.51 -10.99 -5.16
N GLY A 161 -0.34 -10.98 -4.53
CA GLY A 161 0.45 -9.77 -4.31
C GLY A 161 1.89 -9.93 -4.79
N PRO A 162 2.78 -8.98 -4.48
CA PRO A 162 4.19 -9.02 -4.88
C PRO A 162 5.00 -10.12 -4.17
N VAL A 163 4.43 -10.73 -3.13
CA VAL A 163 4.96 -11.90 -2.42
C VAL A 163 4.03 -13.08 -2.69
N VAL A 164 4.60 -14.28 -2.69
CA VAL A 164 3.84 -15.53 -2.86
C VAL A 164 2.76 -15.64 -1.77
N ASN A 165 1.51 -15.85 -2.17
CA ASN A 165 0.37 -16.03 -1.28
C ASN A 165 0.33 -17.45 -0.68
N SER A 166 -0.67 -17.75 0.15
CA SER A 166 -0.81 -19.06 0.80
C SER A 166 -1.08 -20.23 -0.18
N HIS A 167 -1.43 -19.93 -1.44
CA HIS A 167 -1.69 -20.89 -2.50
C HIS A 167 -0.47 -21.14 -3.41
N GLY A 168 0.67 -20.48 -3.14
CA GLY A 168 1.88 -20.62 -3.94
C GLY A 168 1.96 -19.70 -5.16
N ASP A 169 0.98 -18.82 -5.33
CA ASP A 169 0.88 -17.91 -6.46
C ASP A 169 1.38 -16.50 -6.11
N ARG A 170 1.84 -15.76 -7.12
CA ARG A 170 2.34 -14.39 -6.97
C ARG A 170 1.84 -13.53 -8.13
N GLY A 171 1.58 -12.26 -7.86
CA GLY A 171 1.16 -11.30 -8.86
C GLY A 171 2.38 -10.74 -9.56
N ASP A 172 2.51 -10.99 -10.86
CA ASP A 172 3.61 -10.49 -11.64
C ASP A 172 3.24 -10.29 -13.09
N GLU A 173 3.90 -9.31 -13.70
CA GLU A 173 3.76 -9.00 -15.11
C GLU A 173 5.12 -8.91 -15.78
N SER A 174 5.20 -9.42 -17.01
CA SER A 174 6.37 -9.25 -17.86
C SER A 174 6.30 -7.92 -18.59
N TRP A 175 7.45 -7.33 -18.93
CA TRP A 175 7.46 -6.10 -19.74
C TRP A 175 6.67 -6.24 -21.04
N ALA A 176 6.82 -7.38 -21.73
CA ALA A 176 6.10 -7.67 -22.96
C ALA A 176 4.57 -7.67 -22.77
N SER A 177 4.07 -8.22 -21.66
CA SER A 177 2.64 -8.19 -21.32
C SER A 177 2.17 -6.77 -21.02
N MET A 178 2.92 -6.04 -20.19
CA MET A 178 2.61 -4.66 -19.79
C MET A 178 2.44 -3.71 -20.98
N GLN A 179 3.14 -3.92 -22.09
CA GLN A 179 3.01 -3.11 -23.31
C GLN A 179 1.60 -3.13 -23.94
N ASN A 180 0.74 -4.09 -23.56
CA ASN A 180 -0.64 -4.16 -24.02
C ASN A 180 -1.64 -3.41 -23.10
N TYR A 181 -1.15 -2.74 -22.07
CA TYR A 181 -1.97 -2.00 -21.12
C TYR A 181 -1.78 -0.49 -21.24
N THR A 182 -2.83 0.23 -20.85
CA THR A 182 -2.78 1.66 -20.56
C THR A 182 -2.47 1.86 -19.08
N PRO A 183 -1.36 2.50 -18.70
CA PRO A 183 -1.10 2.85 -17.31
C PRO A 183 -2.04 3.97 -16.85
N ILE A 184 -2.65 3.80 -15.69
CA ILE A 184 -3.63 4.72 -15.10
C ILE A 184 -3.32 4.99 -13.63
N ARG A 185 -3.63 6.21 -13.17
CA ARG A 185 -3.49 6.62 -11.78
C ARG A 185 -4.79 7.19 -11.25
N TYR A 186 -5.19 6.79 -10.05
CA TYR A 186 -6.32 7.41 -9.37
C TYR A 186 -5.97 8.83 -8.92
N LYS A 187 -6.84 9.80 -9.22
CA LYS A 187 -6.58 11.23 -8.99
C LYS A 187 -6.42 11.61 -7.52
N ASN A 188 -7.01 10.81 -6.62
CA ASN A 188 -6.96 11.08 -5.19
C ASN A 188 -5.82 10.33 -4.48
N ILE A 189 -5.02 9.55 -5.21
CA ILE A 189 -3.76 9.04 -4.65
C ILE A 189 -2.85 10.22 -4.35
N VAL A 190 -2.34 10.23 -3.14
CA VAL A 190 -1.24 11.10 -2.74
C VAL A 190 -0.06 10.25 -2.34
N ASP A 191 1.13 10.75 -2.62
CA ASP A 191 2.33 10.08 -2.14
C ASP A 191 2.28 10.05 -0.62
N ASP A 192 2.78 8.95 -0.05
CA ASP A 192 3.05 8.92 1.38
C ASP A 192 3.87 10.17 1.71
N LEU A 193 3.52 10.85 2.81
CA LEU A 193 4.49 11.76 3.39
C LEU A 193 5.75 10.93 3.51
N ALA A 194 6.87 11.43 2.95
CA ALA A 194 8.16 10.83 3.22
C ALA A 194 8.15 10.53 4.72
N PRO A 195 8.51 9.31 5.17
CA PRO A 195 8.68 9.10 6.59
C PRO A 195 9.46 10.31 7.05
N VAL A 196 8.96 10.98 8.08
CA VAL A 196 9.75 12.02 8.71
C VAL A 196 10.91 11.24 9.32
N SER A 197 11.90 10.84 8.50
CA SER A 197 13.26 10.96 8.95
C SER A 197 13.29 12.37 9.50
N GLY A 198 13.62 12.49 10.77
CA GLY A 198 14.00 13.79 11.27
C GLY A 198 15.14 14.34 10.42
N ALA A 199 15.83 15.34 10.94
CA ALA A 199 17.14 15.63 10.38
C ALA A 199 17.99 14.33 10.37
N ASP A 200 18.85 14.17 9.37
CA ASP A 200 19.84 13.09 9.26
C ASP A 200 21.20 13.80 9.16
N PHE A 201 21.82 13.97 10.32
CA PHE A 201 23.01 14.77 10.54
C PHE A 201 24.30 13.97 10.31
N ASP A 202 24.26 12.64 10.30
CA ASP A 202 25.39 11.74 10.06
C ASP A 202 25.25 10.83 8.80
N PRO A 203 24.67 11.41 7.73
CA PRO A 203 24.04 10.77 6.56
C PRO A 203 24.02 9.23 6.51
N ASP A 204 23.37 8.59 7.49
CA ASP A 204 23.29 7.13 7.59
C ASP A 204 21.96 6.54 7.09
N GLY A 205 21.00 7.42 6.73
CA GLY A 205 19.68 7.05 6.24
C GLY A 205 18.67 6.69 7.34
N ILE A 206 19.04 6.87 8.61
CA ILE A 206 18.18 6.75 9.78
C ILE A 206 17.82 8.16 10.26
N GLY A 207 16.60 8.35 10.78
CA GLY A 207 16.17 9.67 11.27
C GLY A 207 16.72 10.02 12.65
N ASP A 208 17.22 11.25 12.81
CA ASP A 208 17.73 11.78 14.07
C ASP A 208 16.72 12.69 14.78
N ILE A 209 17.02 12.99 16.05
CA ILE A 209 16.32 14.04 16.79
C ILE A 209 17.31 15.11 17.29
N PHE A 210 16.82 16.34 17.45
CA PHE A 210 17.60 17.44 18.01
C PHE A 210 16.79 18.23 19.04
N SER A 211 17.49 18.95 19.90
CA SER A 211 16.91 19.88 20.87
C SER A 211 17.84 21.05 21.09
N GLU A 212 17.24 22.25 21.16
CA GLU A 212 17.92 23.50 21.48
C GLU A 212 17.39 24.13 22.77
N THR A 213 16.56 23.40 23.52
CA THR A 213 15.82 23.90 24.70
C THR A 213 16.72 24.52 25.77
N THR A 214 17.99 24.11 25.82
CA THR A 214 18.99 24.59 26.79
C THR A 214 19.91 25.68 26.24
N GLY A 215 19.66 26.18 25.01
CA GLY A 215 20.56 27.11 24.31
C GLY A 215 21.78 26.45 23.68
N THR A 216 21.87 25.12 23.76
CA THR A 216 22.88 24.27 23.13
C THR A 216 22.19 23.30 22.18
N LEU A 217 22.61 23.26 20.92
CA LEU A 217 22.14 22.25 19.97
C LEU A 217 22.66 20.88 20.40
N SER A 218 21.72 20.03 20.76
CA SER A 218 21.94 18.62 21.09
C SER A 218 21.35 17.77 19.99
N ILE A 219 22.11 16.81 19.47
CA ILE A 219 21.69 15.85 18.46
C ILE A 219 21.76 14.44 19.08
N TRP A 220 20.82 13.59 18.71
CA TRP A 220 20.88 12.15 18.95
C TRP A 220 20.67 11.45 17.62
N ASN A 221 21.74 10.86 17.09
CA ASN A 221 21.68 10.17 15.80
C ASN A 221 20.84 8.90 15.92
N GLY A 222 20.00 8.62 14.94
CA GLY A 222 19.20 7.41 14.91
C GLY A 222 20.06 6.17 14.74
N GLU A 223 19.79 5.12 15.51
CA GLU A 223 20.43 3.81 15.32
C GLU A 223 19.42 2.76 14.81
N GLY A 224 18.21 3.21 14.47
CA GLY A 224 17.08 2.37 14.05
C GLY A 224 16.41 1.67 15.24
N ASN A 225 15.25 1.07 14.99
CA ASN A 225 14.46 0.36 16.02
C ASN A 225 14.17 1.21 17.27
N ASN A 226 13.90 2.51 17.10
CA ASN A 226 13.71 3.50 18.18
C ASN A 226 14.92 3.67 19.13
N ASN A 227 16.12 3.33 18.67
CA ASN A 227 17.35 3.63 19.39
C ASN A 227 17.99 4.89 18.82
N PHE A 228 18.69 5.59 19.70
CA PHE A 228 19.48 6.75 19.34
C PHE A 228 20.84 6.67 20.02
N ALA A 229 21.86 7.16 19.33
CA ALA A 229 23.18 7.34 19.86
C ALA A 229 23.15 8.27 21.09
N THR A 230 24.26 8.27 21.84
CA THR A 230 24.40 9.19 22.96
C THR A 230 24.36 10.65 22.48
N ARG A 231 23.82 11.52 23.33
CA ARG A 231 23.70 12.95 23.06
C ARG A 231 25.02 13.56 22.58
N GLN A 232 25.02 14.12 21.38
CA GLN A 232 26.11 14.92 20.85
C GLN A 232 25.79 16.42 20.99
N GLU A 233 26.64 17.16 21.68
CA GLU A 233 26.54 18.62 21.76
C GLU A 233 27.33 19.24 20.60
N ILE A 234 26.65 19.99 19.70
CA ILE A 234 27.28 20.60 18.52
C ILE A 234 27.80 22.00 18.81
N GLY A 235 27.15 22.73 19.72
CA GLY A 235 27.59 24.07 20.15
C GLY A 235 26.52 24.86 20.88
N GLY A 236 26.96 25.88 21.63
CA GLY A 236 26.07 26.85 22.29
C GLY A 236 25.68 28.01 21.36
N GLY A 237 24.76 28.87 21.82
CA GLY A 237 24.32 30.06 21.08
C GLY A 237 22.98 29.92 20.35
N TRP A 238 22.24 28.85 20.65
CA TRP A 238 20.94 28.54 20.05
C TRP A 238 19.75 29.10 20.85
N SER A 239 20.00 30.04 21.76
CA SER A 239 18.94 30.73 22.49
C SER A 239 18.11 31.59 21.53
N GLY A 240 16.88 31.16 21.25
CA GLY A 240 15.89 31.95 20.51
C GLY A 240 15.63 31.51 19.06
N VAL A 241 16.08 30.32 18.66
CA VAL A 241 15.67 29.68 17.41
C VAL A 241 14.42 28.85 17.72
N GLN A 242 13.24 29.34 17.32
CA GLN A 242 11.95 28.65 17.39
C GLN A 242 11.20 28.88 16.09
#